data_AF-A0A091SHW5-F1
#
_entry.id   AF-A0A091SHW5-F1
#
_cell.length_a   1.000
_cell.length_b   1.000
_cell.length_c   1.000
_cell.angle_alpha   90.00
_cell.angle_beta   90.00
_cell.angle_gamma   90.00
#
_symmetry.space_group_name_H-M   'P 1'
#
loop_
_entity.id
_entity.type
_entity.pdbx_description
1 polymer ?
#
loop_
_entity_poly.entity_id
_entity_poly.type
_entity_poly.pdbx_seq_one_letter_code
_entity_poly.pdbx_strand_id
1 'polypeptide(L)'
;IKLLVKQDDDLDVPAYDDIFRDEEDEEEDSENESDGSEPAEKRRRFEEDVIERTMKRRQRREWEARRREILFDYEQYEYHGTSSAMVMFDLAWIMSKDLNDMLWWAIVGLTDQWVQDKITQMKYVTDIGILQRHVSRHNHRNEDEENSLSIDCMRIAFEYDLRLALYQHWSLYESLCNTSYTSASLKLWSVQGQKKLREFLADMGLPLKQVKQKFNSMDMSLKENLREMIEESANKFGMKDLRVQTFSIHFGFKNKFSASDIVYATASLMENIEKEGPETTNFIKALDSLSRGNLDKLHQGLDLAKKQLRAIQQTVASCICTNLVISQGPFLYCSLMEGTPDVKLFSKPVSLCLLSKYLLKSFVCSTKNKRCKLLPLIMAAPMDVEQGTVIMVGIPPETESSDKKNFFGRAFEKAADSTNSRTLHNHFDMSIIELKTEDRSKFLDALISLLS
;
A
#
# COMPACT_ATOMS: atom_id res chain seq x y z
N ILE A 1 16.59 13.52 16.74
CA ILE A 1 15.39 13.20 15.94
C ILE A 1 14.25 12.89 16.92
N LYS A 2 13.02 13.37 16.69
CA LYS A 2 11.84 13.04 17.53
C LYS A 2 10.83 12.32 16.64
N LEU A 3 10.58 11.05 16.93
CA LEU A 3 9.67 10.20 16.16
C LEU A 3 8.30 10.22 16.84
N LEU A 4 7.25 10.59 16.09
CA LEU A 4 5.87 10.52 16.54
C LEU A 4 5.25 9.19 16.07
N VAL A 5 5.69 8.10 16.70
CA VAL A 5 5.27 6.72 16.41
C VAL A 5 4.77 6.06 17.69
N LYS A 6 3.81 5.15 17.60
CA LYS A 6 3.35 4.38 18.77
C LYS A 6 4.44 3.41 19.20
N GLN A 7 4.73 3.36 20.49
CA GLN A 7 5.77 2.46 21.04
C GLN A 7 5.37 0.98 20.94
N ASP A 8 4.07 0.70 20.90
CA ASP A 8 3.51 -0.66 20.81
C ASP A 8 3.41 -1.16 19.35
N ASP A 9 3.89 -0.39 18.38
CA ASP A 9 4.01 -0.88 17.00
C ASP A 9 5.09 -1.97 16.92
N ASP A 10 4.98 -2.86 15.92
CA ASP A 10 5.94 -3.92 15.64
C ASP A 10 7.29 -3.30 15.24
N LEU A 11 8.15 -3.04 16.21
CA LEU A 11 9.44 -2.35 16.05
C LEU A 11 10.56 -3.26 16.55
N ASP A 12 11.05 -4.14 15.67
CA ASP A 12 12.19 -5.03 15.92
C ASP A 12 13.54 -4.29 15.85
N VAL A 13 13.70 -3.22 16.63
CA VAL A 13 14.92 -2.37 16.60
C VAL A 13 16.11 -3.11 17.23
N PRO A 14 17.27 -3.17 16.56
CA PRO A 14 18.48 -3.79 17.12
C PRO A 14 18.96 -3.11 18.41
N ALA A 15 19.66 -3.87 19.25
CA ALA A 15 20.25 -3.33 20.47
C ALA A 15 21.36 -2.32 20.14
N TYR A 16 21.45 -1.26 20.95
CA TYR A 16 22.37 -0.14 20.72
C TYR A 16 23.84 -0.61 20.58
N ASP A 17 24.30 -1.47 21.49
CA ASP A 17 25.68 -1.95 21.56
C ASP A 17 26.10 -2.82 20.35
N ASP A 18 25.13 -3.34 19.61
CA ASP A 18 25.37 -4.14 18.40
C ASP A 18 25.60 -3.27 17.15
N ILE A 19 25.19 -2.00 17.19
CA ILE A 19 25.21 -1.10 16.03
C ILE A 19 25.99 0.20 16.26
N PHE A 20 26.19 0.60 17.51
CA PHE A 20 26.96 1.77 17.91
C PHE A 20 28.10 1.37 18.86
N ARG A 21 29.19 2.13 18.79
CA ARG A 21 30.35 1.99 19.66
C ARG A 21 30.85 3.39 20.01
N ASP A 22 31.35 3.55 21.23
CA ASP A 22 31.84 4.84 21.71
C ASP A 22 33.16 5.24 21.02
N GLU A 23 33.28 6.52 20.64
CA GLU A 23 34.42 7.08 19.88
C GLU A 23 35.76 6.99 20.65
N GLU A 24 35.73 6.82 21.97
CA GLU A 24 36.95 6.66 22.80
C GLU A 24 37.75 5.39 22.47
N ASP A 25 37.12 4.39 21.85
CA ASP A 25 37.78 3.16 21.38
C ASP A 25 38.50 3.34 20.02
N GLU A 26 38.30 4.46 19.30
CA GLU A 26 38.84 4.69 17.96
C GLU A 26 40.20 5.41 17.94
N GLU A 27 40.53 6.16 19.00
CA GLU A 27 41.76 6.99 19.05
C GLU A 27 43.03 6.22 19.45
N GLU A 28 42.92 5.02 20.05
CA GLU A 28 44.08 4.22 20.52
C GLU A 28 44.96 3.63 19.39
N ASP A 29 44.50 3.63 18.14
CA ASP A 29 45.17 2.92 17.02
C ASP A 29 46.15 3.81 16.23
N SER A 30 46.33 5.10 16.59
CA SER A 30 47.15 6.06 15.83
C SER A 30 48.58 6.29 16.34
N GLU A 31 48.98 5.73 17.49
CA GLU A 31 50.31 5.99 18.05
C GLU A 31 51.39 4.97 17.62
N ASN A 32 52.13 5.40 16.58
CA ASN A 32 53.56 5.16 16.30
C ASN A 32 54.12 3.73 16.24
N GLU A 33 54.42 3.28 15.02
CA GLU A 33 55.54 2.37 14.75
C GLU A 33 56.86 3.16 14.82
N SER A 34 57.50 3.22 15.99
CA SER A 34 58.89 3.65 16.12
C SER A 34 59.79 2.43 16.29
N ASP A 35 60.49 2.09 15.21
CA ASP A 35 61.48 1.02 15.12
C ASP A 35 62.73 1.37 15.96
N GLY A 36 62.80 0.82 17.17
CA GLY A 36 63.90 1.03 18.12
C GLY A 36 64.29 -0.27 18.81
N SER A 37 65.49 -0.76 18.51
CA SER A 37 66.01 -2.05 18.95
C SER A 37 66.32 -2.07 20.45
N GLU A 38 65.56 -2.82 21.26
CA GLU A 38 65.80 -2.96 22.71
C GLU A 38 65.48 -4.38 23.27
N PRO A 39 65.94 -4.74 24.50
CA PRO A 39 66.44 -6.08 24.87
C PRO A 39 65.37 -7.16 25.13
N ALA A 40 65.81 -8.43 25.18
CA ALA A 40 64.99 -9.65 25.08
C ALA A 40 63.85 -9.84 26.11
N GLU A 41 63.86 -9.18 27.27
CA GLU A 41 62.74 -9.21 28.23
C GLU A 41 61.58 -8.26 27.85
N LYS A 42 61.86 -7.15 27.16
CA LYS A 42 60.82 -6.25 26.61
C LYS A 42 60.13 -6.84 25.39
N ARG A 43 60.76 -7.77 24.66
CA ARG A 43 60.14 -8.49 23.54
C ARG A 43 58.89 -9.29 23.96
N ARG A 44 58.88 -9.88 25.16
CA ARG A 44 57.69 -10.61 25.65
C ARG A 44 56.49 -9.70 25.94
N ARG A 45 56.74 -8.50 26.48
CA ARG A 45 55.69 -7.48 26.68
C ARG A 45 55.21 -6.88 25.35
N PHE A 46 56.13 -6.64 24.41
CA PHE A 46 55.77 -6.18 23.06
C PHE A 46 54.96 -7.24 22.29
N GLU A 47 55.29 -8.52 22.46
CA GLU A 47 54.50 -9.64 21.92
C GLU A 47 53.10 -9.71 22.55
N GLU A 48 52.96 -9.53 23.88
CA GLU A 48 51.65 -9.43 24.55
C GLU A 48 50.83 -8.23 24.08
N ASP A 49 51.44 -7.04 23.96
CA ASP A 49 50.77 -5.82 23.47
C ASP A 49 50.34 -5.95 22.00
N VAL A 50 51.15 -6.63 21.16
CA VAL A 50 50.80 -6.92 19.76
C VAL A 50 49.69 -7.97 19.67
N ILE A 51 49.68 -8.99 20.55
CA ILE A 51 48.60 -9.97 20.65
C ILE A 51 47.31 -9.29 21.11
N GLU A 52 47.37 -8.38 22.07
CA GLU A 52 46.21 -7.63 22.56
C GLU A 52 45.64 -6.69 21.49
N ARG A 53 46.50 -5.95 20.77
CA ARG A 53 46.07 -5.10 19.63
C ARG A 53 45.48 -5.91 18.49
N THR A 54 46.07 -7.06 18.14
CA THR A 54 45.52 -7.95 17.10
C THR A 54 44.22 -8.61 17.55
N MET A 55 44.06 -8.93 18.83
CA MET A 55 42.80 -9.43 19.41
C MET A 55 41.71 -8.35 19.39
N LYS A 56 42.01 -7.10 19.76
CA LYS A 56 41.10 -5.95 19.63
C LYS A 56 40.68 -5.71 18.18
N ARG A 57 41.64 -5.72 17.22
CA ARG A 57 41.35 -5.58 15.78
C ARG A 57 40.50 -6.72 15.23
N ARG A 58 40.73 -7.95 15.69
CA ARG A 58 39.90 -9.11 15.34
C ARG A 58 38.48 -8.95 15.88
N GLN A 59 38.32 -8.57 17.14
CA GLN A 59 37.03 -8.30 17.76
C GLN A 59 36.28 -7.17 17.02
N ARG A 60 36.99 -6.12 16.59
CA ARG A 60 36.42 -5.04 15.76
C ARG A 60 35.91 -5.56 14.43
N ARG A 61 36.70 -6.36 13.69
CA ARG A 61 36.27 -6.94 12.42
C ARG A 61 35.07 -7.88 12.59
N GLU A 62 35.06 -8.68 13.65
CA GLU A 62 33.94 -9.55 13.99
C GLU A 62 32.69 -8.74 14.36
N TRP A 63 32.83 -7.64 15.10
CA TRP A 63 31.74 -6.73 15.42
C TRP A 63 31.22 -6.01 14.16
N GLU A 64 32.08 -5.48 13.30
CA GLU A 64 31.69 -4.84 12.03
C GLU A 64 31.01 -5.83 11.06
N ALA A 65 31.42 -7.10 11.08
CA ALA A 65 30.74 -8.16 10.35
C ALA A 65 29.34 -8.42 10.91
N ARG A 66 29.21 -8.60 12.24
CA ARG A 66 27.92 -8.77 12.92
C ARG A 66 27.00 -7.58 12.72
N ARG A 67 27.52 -6.35 12.86
CA ARG A 67 26.76 -5.11 12.63
C ARG A 67 26.19 -5.06 11.22
N ARG A 68 26.96 -5.45 10.21
CA ARG A 68 26.48 -5.49 8.82
C ARG A 68 25.37 -6.52 8.62
N GLU A 69 25.47 -7.67 9.27
CA GLU A 69 24.44 -8.73 9.23
C GLU A 69 23.15 -8.25 9.93
N ILE A 70 23.27 -7.70 11.14
CA ILE A 70 22.14 -7.18 11.92
C ILE A 70 21.41 -6.05 11.18
N LEU A 71 22.16 -5.08 10.63
CA LEU A 71 21.55 -4.01 9.85
C LEU A 71 20.93 -4.53 8.56
N PHE A 72 21.55 -5.52 7.92
CA PHE A 72 20.98 -6.13 6.73
C PHE A 72 19.64 -6.79 7.03
N ASP A 73 19.54 -7.58 8.10
CA ASP A 73 18.30 -8.27 8.49
C ASP A 73 17.21 -7.26 8.91
N TYR A 74 17.58 -6.22 9.66
CA TYR A 74 16.66 -5.16 10.09
C TYR A 74 16.10 -4.36 8.91
N GLU A 75 16.95 -4.02 7.94
CA GLU A 75 16.56 -3.19 6.80
C GLU A 75 16.06 -4.02 5.60
N GLN A 76 16.06 -5.35 5.71
CA GLN A 76 15.71 -6.26 4.61
C GLN A 76 14.28 -6.05 4.12
N TYR A 77 13.35 -5.79 5.04
CA TYR A 77 11.92 -5.74 4.78
C TYR A 77 11.30 -4.39 5.14
N GLU A 78 10.62 -3.79 4.18
CA GLU A 78 9.81 -2.59 4.37
C GLU A 78 8.37 -2.98 4.74
N TYR A 79 7.77 -2.27 5.69
CA TYR A 79 6.37 -2.40 6.07
C TYR A 79 5.83 -1.10 6.65
N HIS A 80 4.52 -1.04 6.89
CA HIS A 80 3.89 0.11 7.52
C HIS A 80 3.31 -0.24 8.89
N GLY A 81 3.58 0.61 9.86
CA GLY A 81 2.99 0.58 11.21
C GLY A 81 1.61 1.21 11.27
N THR A 82 1.25 1.73 12.44
CA THR A 82 -0.04 2.40 12.69
C THR A 82 -0.21 3.65 11.84
N SER A 83 -1.44 3.89 11.36
CA SER A 83 -1.77 5.07 10.53
C SER A 83 -1.36 6.37 11.22
N SER A 84 -0.60 7.22 10.52
CA SER A 84 -0.23 8.55 11.02
C SER A 84 -1.45 9.42 11.33
N ALA A 85 -2.57 9.23 10.62
CA ALA A 85 -3.81 9.95 10.90
C ALA A 85 -4.42 9.54 12.26
N MET A 86 -4.29 8.27 12.66
CA MET A 86 -4.69 7.81 13.99
C MET A 86 -3.79 8.39 15.08
N VAL A 87 -2.47 8.44 14.85
CA VAL A 87 -1.52 9.06 15.81
C VAL A 87 -1.85 10.54 16.03
N MET A 88 -2.12 11.28 14.95
CA MET A 88 -2.52 12.68 15.04
C MET A 88 -3.87 12.88 15.72
N PHE A 89 -4.81 11.95 15.52
CA PHE A 89 -6.08 11.96 16.24
C PHE A 89 -5.91 11.68 17.74
N ASP A 90 -5.06 10.72 18.11
CA ASP A 90 -4.73 10.45 19.52
C ASP A 90 -4.11 11.68 20.19
N LEU A 91 -3.23 12.41 19.48
CA LEU A 91 -2.70 13.69 19.95
C LEU A 91 -3.82 14.73 20.17
N ALA A 92 -4.73 14.88 19.22
CA ALA A 92 -5.87 15.79 19.36
C ALA A 92 -6.77 15.38 20.54
N TRP A 93 -6.94 14.08 20.79
CA TRP A 93 -7.70 13.56 21.91
C TRP A 93 -7.02 13.85 23.26
N ILE A 94 -5.70 13.67 23.37
CA ILE A 94 -4.92 14.06 24.57
C ILE A 94 -5.09 15.56 24.85
N MET A 95 -5.14 16.38 23.81
CA MET A 95 -5.35 17.83 23.92
C MET A 95 -6.82 18.23 24.15
N SER A 96 -7.76 17.27 24.23
CA SER A 96 -9.20 17.52 24.32
C SER A 96 -9.75 18.39 23.16
N LYS A 97 -9.17 18.24 21.96
CA LYS A 97 -9.53 18.94 20.72
C LYS A 97 -9.96 17.97 19.61
N ASP A 98 -10.46 16.80 20.00
CA ASP A 98 -10.93 15.75 19.11
C ASP A 98 -12.29 16.08 18.49
N LEU A 99 -12.24 16.68 17.31
CA LEU A 99 -13.42 16.98 16.48
C LEU A 99 -13.90 15.72 15.74
N ASN A 100 -15.20 15.68 15.40
CA ASN A 100 -15.77 14.58 14.58
C ASN A 100 -15.05 14.46 13.22
N ASP A 101 -14.68 15.60 12.61
CA ASP A 101 -13.92 15.65 11.36
C ASP A 101 -12.55 14.94 11.49
N MET A 102 -11.84 15.15 12.60
CA MET A 102 -10.53 14.52 12.82
C MET A 102 -10.65 13.01 13.00
N LEU A 103 -11.70 12.55 13.68
CA LEU A 103 -12.02 11.13 13.79
C LEU A 103 -12.29 10.51 12.41
N TRP A 104 -13.02 11.23 11.56
CA TRP A 104 -13.26 10.80 10.19
C TRP A 104 -11.97 10.75 9.35
N TRP A 105 -11.10 11.74 9.47
CA TRP A 105 -9.80 11.71 8.78
C TRP A 105 -8.90 10.58 9.26
N ALA A 106 -8.94 10.23 10.55
CA ALA A 106 -8.25 9.06 11.09
C ALA A 106 -8.76 7.75 10.46
N ILE A 107 -10.09 7.61 10.33
CA ILE A 107 -10.74 6.49 9.65
C ILE A 107 -10.31 6.40 8.18
N VAL A 108 -10.31 7.53 7.46
CA VAL A 108 -9.88 7.58 6.05
C VAL A 108 -8.41 7.18 5.92
N GLY A 109 -7.54 7.67 6.81
CA GLY A 109 -6.10 7.31 6.80
C GLY A 109 -5.82 5.84 7.11
N LEU A 110 -6.60 5.21 8.00
CA LEU A 110 -6.52 3.76 8.21
C LEU A 110 -7.03 2.98 6.99
N THR A 111 -8.12 3.46 6.38
CA THR A 111 -8.72 2.82 5.21
C THR A 111 -7.80 2.93 4.00
N ASP A 112 -7.03 4.01 3.86
CA ASP A 112 -6.01 4.14 2.82
C ASP A 112 -4.94 3.04 2.91
N GLN A 113 -4.41 2.80 4.11
CA GLN A 113 -3.46 1.70 4.33
C GLN A 113 -4.05 0.33 3.95
N TRP A 114 -5.33 0.10 4.24
CA TRP A 114 -6.00 -1.15 3.88
C TRP A 114 -6.28 -1.28 2.38
N VAL A 115 -6.80 -0.24 1.72
CA VAL A 115 -7.05 -0.23 0.26
C VAL A 115 -5.78 -0.46 -0.52
N GLN A 116 -4.67 0.13 -0.06
CA GLN A 116 -3.35 -0.05 -0.64
C GLN A 116 -2.65 -1.34 -0.17
N ASP A 117 -3.27 -2.25 0.59
CA ASP A 117 -2.64 -3.45 1.14
C ASP A 117 -1.29 -3.18 1.87
N LYS A 118 -1.16 -2.05 2.57
CA LYS A 118 0.04 -1.65 3.34
C LYS A 118 0.13 -2.31 4.72
N ILE A 119 -1.02 -2.72 5.25
CA ILE A 119 -1.15 -3.37 6.55
C ILE A 119 -1.88 -4.71 6.42
N THR A 120 -1.66 -5.60 7.37
CA THR A 120 -2.34 -6.90 7.41
C THR A 120 -3.83 -6.74 7.74
N GLN A 121 -4.64 -7.73 7.37
CA GLN A 121 -6.06 -7.75 7.73
C GLN A 121 -6.27 -7.77 9.25
N MET A 122 -5.41 -8.47 9.99
CA MET A 122 -5.48 -8.52 11.45
C MET A 122 -5.20 -7.15 12.08
N LYS A 123 -4.19 -6.43 11.58
CA LYS A 123 -3.91 -5.05 12.01
C LYS A 123 -5.09 -4.13 11.72
N TYR A 124 -5.64 -4.19 10.51
CA TYR A 124 -6.81 -3.39 10.12
C TYR A 124 -8.02 -3.62 11.05
N VAL A 125 -8.36 -4.88 11.35
CA VAL A 125 -9.49 -5.20 12.25
C VAL A 125 -9.22 -4.71 13.68
N THR A 126 -7.98 -4.83 14.16
CA THR A 126 -7.58 -4.33 15.48
C THR A 126 -7.74 -2.81 15.57
N ASP A 127 -7.23 -2.09 14.57
CA ASP A 127 -7.27 -0.63 14.50
C ASP A 127 -8.71 -0.11 14.28
N ILE A 128 -9.54 -0.84 13.53
CA ILE A 128 -11.00 -0.59 13.45
C ILE A 128 -11.65 -0.67 14.83
N GLY A 129 -11.32 -1.70 15.61
CA GLY A 129 -11.87 -1.88 16.96
C GLY A 129 -11.54 -0.71 17.88
N ILE A 130 -10.35 -0.11 17.72
CA ILE A 130 -9.95 1.11 18.45
C ILE A 130 -10.81 2.29 17.98
N LEU A 131 -10.91 2.55 16.67
CA LEU A 131 -11.69 3.65 16.12
C LEU A 131 -13.19 3.51 16.45
N GLN A 132 -13.72 2.29 16.50
CA GLN A 132 -15.11 2.03 16.89
C GLN A 132 -15.40 2.54 18.31
N ARG A 133 -14.48 2.37 19.25
CA ARG A 133 -14.61 2.93 20.61
C ARG A 133 -14.70 4.46 20.58
N HIS A 134 -13.90 5.11 19.75
CA HIS A 134 -13.95 6.57 19.58
C HIS A 134 -15.25 7.03 18.92
N VAL A 135 -15.74 6.31 17.90
CA VAL A 135 -17.04 6.59 17.27
C VAL A 135 -18.18 6.47 18.28
N SER A 136 -18.21 5.41 19.09
CA SER A 136 -19.19 5.26 20.17
C SER A 136 -19.10 6.40 21.19
N ARG A 137 -17.89 6.79 21.60
CA ARG A 137 -17.66 7.92 22.53
C ARG A 137 -18.18 9.25 21.97
N HIS A 138 -17.88 9.55 20.70
CA HIS A 138 -18.34 10.78 20.04
C HIS A 138 -19.86 10.79 19.85
N ASN A 139 -20.46 9.64 19.50
CA ASN A 139 -21.91 9.54 19.37
C ASN A 139 -22.63 9.75 20.70
N HIS A 140 -22.10 9.21 21.81
CA HIS A 140 -22.66 9.48 23.15
C HIS A 140 -22.57 10.95 23.55
N ARG A 141 -21.41 11.60 23.30
CA ARG A 141 -21.24 13.06 23.54
C ARG A 141 -22.26 13.92 22.78
N ASN A 142 -22.68 13.48 21.59
CA ASN A 142 -23.67 14.21 20.80
C ASN A 142 -25.12 13.99 21.28
N GLU A 143 -25.40 12.94 22.05
CA GLU A 143 -26.73 12.66 22.63
C GLU A 143 -26.98 13.45 23.93
N ASP A 144 -25.92 13.87 24.62
CA ASP A 144 -26.00 14.62 25.89
C ASP A 144 -26.34 16.12 25.71
N GLU A 145 -26.28 16.64 24.48
CA GLU A 145 -26.80 17.97 24.13
C GLU A 145 -28.22 17.85 23.54
N GLU A 146 -29.11 18.83 23.74
CA GLU A 146 -30.41 18.99 23.03
C GLU A 146 -30.26 19.18 21.50
N ASN A 147 -29.22 18.60 20.90
CA ASN A 147 -28.78 18.75 19.52
C ASN A 147 -29.28 17.61 18.62
N SER A 148 -30.14 16.72 19.15
CA SER A 148 -30.65 15.50 18.51
C SER A 148 -31.59 15.71 17.31
N LEU A 149 -31.68 16.94 16.79
CA LEU A 149 -32.67 17.34 15.77
C LEU A 149 -32.12 18.21 14.63
N SER A 150 -30.81 18.46 14.54
CA SER A 150 -30.28 19.13 13.35
C SER A 150 -30.08 18.13 12.20
N ILE A 151 -30.85 18.31 11.13
CA ILE A 151 -30.81 17.52 9.88
C ILE A 151 -29.42 17.59 9.20
N ASP A 152 -28.56 18.51 9.64
CA ASP A 152 -27.23 18.81 9.11
C ASP A 152 -26.07 18.24 9.95
N CYS A 153 -26.32 17.44 10.99
CA CYS A 153 -25.25 16.90 11.82
C CYS A 153 -24.48 15.76 11.12
N MET A 154 -23.16 15.93 10.97
CA MET A 154 -22.26 14.89 10.50
C MET A 154 -22.31 13.69 11.45
N ARG A 155 -22.70 12.52 10.95
CA ARG A 155 -22.74 11.28 11.72
C ARG A 155 -21.79 10.24 11.13
N ILE A 156 -20.94 9.68 11.99
CA ILE A 156 -20.07 8.56 11.66
C ILE A 156 -20.71 7.28 12.21
N ALA A 157 -20.86 6.28 11.36
CA ALA A 157 -21.41 4.99 11.73
C ALA A 157 -20.43 3.87 11.40
N PHE A 158 -20.28 2.94 12.34
CA PHE A 158 -19.63 1.67 12.05
C PHE A 158 -20.57 0.80 11.20
N GLU A 159 -20.05 0.23 10.13
CA GLU A 159 -20.81 -0.59 9.21
C GLU A 159 -20.06 -1.89 8.86
N TYR A 160 -20.78 -3.00 8.88
CA TYR A 160 -20.34 -4.23 8.23
C TYR A 160 -20.89 -4.20 6.80
N ASP A 161 -20.13 -3.68 5.85
CA ASP A 161 -20.61 -3.34 4.51
C ASP A 161 -19.94 -4.19 3.41
N LEU A 162 -20.35 -3.99 2.17
CA LEU A 162 -19.85 -4.71 1.00
C LEU A 162 -18.45 -4.23 0.59
N ARG A 163 -17.57 -5.19 0.29
CA ARG A 163 -16.24 -4.96 -0.29
C ARG A 163 -16.35 -4.65 -1.79
N LEU A 164 -17.08 -3.60 -2.15
CA LEU A 164 -17.32 -3.19 -3.52
C LEU A 164 -16.92 -1.73 -3.71
N ALA A 165 -16.01 -1.46 -4.65
CA ALA A 165 -15.49 -0.11 -4.88
C ALA A 165 -16.58 0.81 -5.46
N LEU A 166 -16.81 1.95 -4.80
CA LEU A 166 -17.70 3.02 -5.24
C LEU A 166 -19.14 2.58 -5.51
N TYR A 167 -19.61 1.46 -4.92
CA TYR A 167 -20.90 0.86 -5.29
C TYR A 167 -22.08 1.80 -5.08
N GLN A 168 -21.98 2.74 -4.13
CA GLN A 168 -23.00 3.77 -3.88
C GLN A 168 -23.02 4.89 -4.93
N HIS A 169 -21.97 5.04 -5.74
CA HIS A 169 -21.76 6.19 -6.65
C HIS A 169 -21.87 5.86 -8.14
N TRP A 170 -22.11 4.60 -8.51
CA TRP A 170 -22.37 4.15 -9.88
C TRP A 170 -23.31 2.94 -9.90
N SER A 171 -23.31 2.14 -10.97
CA SER A 171 -24.15 0.95 -11.02
C SER A 171 -23.53 -0.22 -10.25
N LEU A 172 -24.38 -1.10 -9.73
CA LEU A 172 -23.91 -2.32 -9.06
C LEU A 172 -23.06 -3.18 -10.02
N TYR A 173 -23.46 -3.25 -11.29
CA TYR A 173 -22.71 -3.94 -12.33
C TYR A 173 -21.29 -3.40 -12.48
N GLU A 174 -21.15 -2.08 -12.60
CA GLU A 174 -19.83 -1.44 -12.74
C GLU A 174 -18.98 -1.67 -11.49
N SER A 175 -19.56 -1.59 -10.30
CA SER A 175 -18.83 -1.84 -9.06
C SER A 175 -18.30 -3.28 -8.98
N LEU A 176 -19.12 -4.27 -9.33
CA LEU A 176 -18.72 -5.69 -9.38
C LEU A 176 -17.62 -5.94 -10.42
N CYS A 177 -17.65 -5.22 -11.55
CA CYS A 177 -16.65 -5.37 -12.60
C CYS A 177 -15.31 -4.72 -12.23
N ASN A 178 -15.34 -3.64 -11.45
CA ASN A 178 -14.16 -2.81 -11.19
C ASN A 178 -13.48 -3.08 -9.84
N THR A 179 -14.13 -3.81 -8.94
CA THR A 179 -13.54 -4.23 -7.67
C THR A 179 -12.54 -5.37 -7.89
N SER A 180 -11.34 -5.24 -7.32
CA SER A 180 -10.27 -6.25 -7.45
C SER A 180 -10.72 -7.66 -7.04
N TYR A 181 -11.35 -7.77 -5.87
CA TYR A 181 -11.76 -9.06 -5.30
C TYR A 181 -12.72 -9.85 -6.21
N THR A 182 -13.81 -9.20 -6.65
CA THR A 182 -14.81 -9.84 -7.51
C THR A 182 -14.29 -10.05 -8.92
N SER A 183 -13.52 -9.10 -9.46
CA SER A 183 -12.91 -9.23 -10.79
C SER A 183 -11.96 -10.42 -10.87
N ALA A 184 -11.09 -10.59 -9.86
CA ALA A 184 -10.16 -11.71 -9.75
C ALA A 184 -10.89 -13.05 -9.53
N SER A 185 -11.83 -13.09 -8.59
CA SER A 185 -12.55 -14.32 -8.22
C SER A 185 -13.41 -14.86 -9.39
N LEU A 186 -14.11 -13.97 -10.10
CA LEU A 186 -14.97 -14.34 -11.22
C LEU A 186 -14.23 -14.38 -12.57
N LYS A 187 -12.96 -13.95 -12.62
CA LYS A 187 -12.13 -13.91 -13.83
C LYS A 187 -12.77 -13.08 -14.96
N LEU A 188 -13.15 -11.85 -14.64
CA LEU A 188 -13.99 -10.99 -15.50
C LEU A 188 -13.31 -10.54 -16.80
N TRP A 189 -12.00 -10.72 -16.94
CA TRP A 189 -11.28 -10.55 -18.22
C TRP A 189 -11.65 -11.58 -19.29
N SER A 190 -12.31 -12.69 -18.91
CA SER A 190 -12.72 -13.75 -19.82
C SER A 190 -14.22 -13.74 -20.12
N VAL A 191 -14.62 -14.18 -21.31
CA VAL A 191 -16.04 -14.35 -21.68
C VAL A 191 -16.76 -15.33 -20.73
N GLN A 192 -16.04 -16.37 -20.28
CA GLN A 192 -16.56 -17.33 -19.30
C GLN A 192 -16.81 -16.66 -17.94
N GLY A 193 -15.90 -15.80 -17.49
CA GLY A 193 -16.09 -15.02 -16.26
C GLY A 193 -17.25 -14.05 -16.34
N GLN A 194 -17.43 -13.39 -17.49
CA GLN A 194 -18.61 -12.54 -17.75
C GLN A 194 -19.92 -13.35 -17.73
N LYS A 195 -19.91 -14.60 -18.20
CA LYS A 195 -21.07 -15.50 -18.08
C LYS A 195 -21.33 -15.86 -16.61
N LYS A 196 -20.29 -16.18 -15.83
CA LYS A 196 -20.41 -16.44 -14.39
C LYS A 196 -20.95 -15.24 -13.62
N LEU A 197 -20.55 -14.02 -13.97
CA LEU A 197 -21.11 -12.81 -13.37
C LEU A 197 -22.62 -12.68 -13.65
N ARG A 198 -23.07 -13.03 -14.85
CA ARG A 198 -24.51 -13.05 -15.16
C ARG A 198 -25.26 -14.15 -14.40
N GLU A 199 -24.65 -15.32 -14.24
CA GLU A 199 -25.20 -16.40 -13.41
C GLU A 199 -25.28 -15.98 -11.94
N PHE A 200 -24.26 -15.28 -11.42
CA PHE A 200 -24.25 -14.70 -10.08
C PHE A 200 -25.38 -13.67 -9.89
N LEU A 201 -25.53 -12.74 -10.83
CA LEU A 201 -26.62 -11.75 -10.79
C LEU A 201 -28.00 -12.40 -10.93
N ALA A 202 -28.11 -13.52 -11.65
CA ALA A 202 -29.35 -14.28 -11.78
C ALA A 202 -29.71 -15.04 -10.49
N ASP A 203 -28.72 -15.61 -9.79
CA ASP A 203 -28.92 -16.27 -8.49
C ASP A 203 -29.40 -15.28 -7.43
N MET A 204 -28.91 -14.04 -7.46
CA MET A 204 -29.39 -12.96 -6.59
C MET A 204 -30.85 -12.54 -6.87
N GLY A 205 -31.42 -12.91 -8.02
CA GLY A 205 -32.78 -12.53 -8.39
C GLY A 205 -32.99 -11.05 -8.69
N LEU A 206 -31.92 -10.27 -8.92
CA LEU A 206 -32.03 -8.83 -9.18
C LEU A 206 -32.44 -8.54 -10.64
N PRO A 207 -33.44 -7.66 -10.88
CA PRO A 207 -33.78 -7.23 -12.22
C PRO A 207 -32.60 -6.55 -12.93
N LEU A 208 -32.36 -6.90 -14.20
CA LEU A 208 -31.25 -6.32 -14.99
C LEU A 208 -31.28 -4.79 -15.07
N LYS A 209 -32.47 -4.18 -15.02
CA LYS A 209 -32.63 -2.72 -14.97
C LYS A 209 -32.07 -2.14 -13.67
N GLN A 210 -32.35 -2.78 -12.53
CA GLN A 210 -31.89 -2.37 -11.21
C GLN A 210 -30.36 -2.51 -11.08
N VAL A 211 -29.78 -3.56 -11.67
CA VAL A 211 -28.33 -3.82 -11.64
C VAL A 211 -27.54 -2.80 -12.48
N LYS A 212 -28.10 -2.34 -13.60
CA LYS A 212 -27.45 -1.41 -14.54
C LYS A 212 -27.69 0.07 -14.25
N GLN A 213 -28.76 0.42 -13.54
CA GLN A 213 -28.98 1.80 -13.13
C GLN A 213 -28.06 2.20 -11.98
N LYS A 214 -27.95 3.51 -11.72
CA LYS A 214 -27.16 4.02 -10.58
C LYS A 214 -27.76 3.50 -9.27
N PHE A 215 -26.91 3.11 -8.33
CA PHE A 215 -27.32 2.60 -7.03
C PHE A 215 -28.28 3.55 -6.31
N ASN A 216 -28.03 4.87 -6.36
CA ASN A 216 -28.92 5.87 -5.75
C ASN A 216 -30.35 5.84 -6.30
N SER A 217 -30.56 5.37 -7.54
CA SER A 217 -31.86 5.22 -8.17
C SER A 217 -32.49 3.84 -7.97
N MET A 218 -31.80 2.91 -7.31
CA MET A 218 -32.31 1.58 -6.98
C MET A 218 -33.43 1.65 -5.94
N ASP A 219 -34.39 0.72 -6.05
CA ASP A 219 -35.54 0.62 -5.15
C ASP A 219 -35.07 0.43 -3.70
N MET A 220 -35.73 1.08 -2.75
CA MET A 220 -35.30 1.08 -1.33
C MET A 220 -35.30 -0.31 -0.71
N SER A 221 -36.32 -1.13 -0.98
CA SER A 221 -36.40 -2.51 -0.50
C SER A 221 -35.22 -3.37 -0.99
N LEU A 222 -34.78 -3.15 -2.23
CA LEU A 222 -33.62 -3.85 -2.78
C LEU A 222 -32.32 -3.38 -2.13
N LYS A 223 -32.17 -2.08 -1.83
CA LYS A 223 -30.99 -1.54 -1.14
C LYS A 223 -30.83 -2.08 0.27
N GLU A 224 -31.93 -2.17 1.02
CA GLU A 224 -31.93 -2.68 2.40
C GLU A 224 -31.50 -4.15 2.44
N ASN A 225 -32.02 -4.96 1.52
CA ASN A 225 -31.71 -6.40 1.46
C ASN A 225 -30.42 -6.72 0.67
N LEU A 226 -29.81 -5.74 -0.01
CA LEU A 226 -28.70 -6.00 -0.95
C LEU A 226 -27.51 -6.68 -0.27
N ARG A 227 -27.23 -6.29 0.97
CA ARG A 227 -26.10 -6.80 1.75
C ARG A 227 -26.23 -8.30 1.99
N GLU A 228 -27.41 -8.74 2.45
CA GLU A 228 -27.72 -10.14 2.72
C GLU A 228 -27.79 -10.95 1.42
N MET A 229 -28.49 -10.43 0.39
CA MET A 229 -28.60 -11.10 -0.92
C MET A 229 -27.22 -11.35 -1.56
N ILE A 230 -26.32 -10.35 -1.51
CA ILE A 230 -24.97 -10.51 -2.05
C ILE A 230 -24.16 -11.53 -1.25
N GLU A 231 -24.27 -11.53 0.07
CA GLU A 231 -23.55 -12.45 0.94
C GLU A 231 -24.00 -13.90 0.75
N GLU A 232 -25.30 -14.16 0.66
CA GLU A 232 -25.85 -15.48 0.38
C GLU A 232 -25.39 -16.03 -0.97
N SER A 233 -25.51 -15.24 -2.04
CA SER A 233 -25.04 -15.64 -3.36
C SER A 233 -23.51 -15.76 -3.39
N ALA A 234 -22.77 -14.90 -2.70
CA ALA A 234 -21.30 -14.97 -2.67
C ALA A 234 -20.79 -16.26 -2.04
N ASN A 235 -21.42 -16.71 -0.95
CA ASN A 235 -21.11 -17.98 -0.30
C ASN A 235 -21.29 -19.19 -1.25
N LYS A 236 -22.36 -19.19 -2.08
CA LYS A 236 -22.57 -20.25 -3.09
C LYS A 236 -21.48 -20.28 -4.17
N PHE A 237 -20.93 -19.11 -4.51
CA PHE A 237 -19.88 -18.97 -5.52
C PHE A 237 -18.46 -19.07 -4.94
N GLY A 238 -18.32 -19.36 -3.64
CA GLY A 238 -17.04 -19.53 -2.95
C GLY A 238 -16.33 -18.22 -2.60
N MET A 239 -17.03 -17.09 -2.61
CA MET A 239 -16.53 -15.77 -2.21
C MET A 239 -16.89 -15.52 -0.74
N LYS A 240 -15.94 -15.74 0.17
CA LYS A 240 -16.18 -15.64 1.63
C LYS A 240 -15.99 -14.23 2.20
N ASP A 241 -15.13 -13.42 1.59
CA ASP A 241 -14.66 -12.14 2.15
C ASP A 241 -15.26 -10.94 1.42
N LEU A 242 -16.56 -11.02 1.12
CA LEU A 242 -17.29 -9.94 0.43
C LEU A 242 -17.87 -8.91 1.40
N ARG A 243 -17.93 -9.21 2.70
CA ARG A 243 -18.28 -8.26 3.75
C ARG A 243 -17.02 -7.78 4.46
N VAL A 244 -16.97 -6.50 4.75
CA VAL A 244 -15.84 -5.84 5.43
C VAL A 244 -16.34 -4.94 6.54
N GLN A 245 -15.60 -4.93 7.64
CA GLN A 245 -15.80 -3.93 8.68
C GLN A 245 -15.25 -2.61 8.16
N THR A 246 -16.06 -1.57 8.20
CA THR A 246 -15.70 -0.24 7.72
C THR A 246 -16.54 0.82 8.44
N PHE A 247 -16.38 2.07 8.04
CA PHE A 247 -17.19 3.18 8.52
C PHE A 247 -17.82 3.92 7.36
N SER A 248 -18.99 4.50 7.63
CA SER A 248 -19.63 5.45 6.73
C SER A 248 -19.78 6.80 7.42
N ILE A 249 -19.84 7.83 6.59
CA ILE A 249 -20.16 9.18 6.99
C ILE A 249 -21.45 9.63 6.30
N HIS A 250 -22.28 10.34 7.04
CA HIS A 250 -23.47 10.99 6.53
C HIS A 250 -23.39 12.51 6.74
N PHE A 251 -23.44 13.28 5.65
CA PHE A 251 -23.40 14.75 5.65
C PHE A 251 -24.79 15.39 5.49
N GLY A 252 -25.84 14.72 5.95
CA GLY A 252 -27.22 15.14 5.70
C GLY A 252 -27.71 14.81 4.28
N PHE A 253 -29.02 14.73 4.12
CA PHE A 253 -29.72 14.40 2.86
C PHE A 253 -29.25 13.09 2.20
N LYS A 254 -28.68 13.17 0.99
CA LYS A 254 -28.26 12.02 0.16
C LYS A 254 -26.76 11.76 0.22
N ASN A 255 -26.01 12.58 0.94
CA ASN A 255 -24.56 12.57 0.95
C ASN A 255 -24.06 11.56 1.98
N LYS A 256 -24.15 10.28 1.61
CA LYS A 256 -23.53 9.18 2.34
C LYS A 256 -22.29 8.72 1.58
N PHE A 257 -21.18 8.56 2.29
CA PHE A 257 -19.92 8.07 1.73
C PHE A 257 -19.36 6.97 2.62
N SER A 258 -18.83 5.90 2.04
CA SER A 258 -17.97 4.97 2.78
C SER A 258 -16.56 5.55 2.92
N ALA A 259 -15.80 5.10 3.91
CA ALA A 259 -14.41 5.50 4.07
C ALA A 259 -13.58 5.19 2.81
N SER A 260 -13.83 4.04 2.16
CA SER A 260 -13.14 3.67 0.92
C SER A 260 -13.48 4.59 -0.25
N ASP A 261 -14.70 5.12 -0.34
CA ASP A 261 -15.09 6.03 -1.42
C ASP A 261 -14.27 7.31 -1.40
N ILE A 262 -14.04 7.84 -0.19
CA ILE A 262 -13.21 9.03 0.01
C ILE A 262 -11.76 8.73 -0.33
N VAL A 263 -11.20 7.60 0.11
CA VAL A 263 -9.83 7.19 -0.22
C VAL A 263 -9.62 7.16 -1.73
N TYR A 264 -10.50 6.48 -2.47
CA TYR A 264 -10.40 6.42 -3.93
C TYR A 264 -10.50 7.82 -4.55
N ALA A 265 -11.45 8.66 -4.11
CA ALA A 265 -11.61 10.00 -4.63
C ALA A 265 -10.38 10.89 -4.37
N THR A 266 -9.84 10.87 -3.16
CA THR A 266 -8.67 11.67 -2.78
C THR A 266 -7.40 11.21 -3.49
N ALA A 267 -7.21 9.90 -3.62
CA ALA A 267 -6.07 9.34 -4.34
C ALA A 267 -6.11 9.73 -5.83
N SER A 268 -7.28 9.67 -6.46
CA SER A 268 -7.44 10.06 -7.86
C SER A 268 -7.31 11.58 -8.11
N LEU A 269 -7.66 12.43 -7.14
CA LEU A 269 -7.40 13.86 -7.23
C LEU A 269 -5.91 14.19 -7.12
N MET A 270 -5.20 13.50 -6.23
CA MET A 270 -3.77 13.69 -6.02
C MET A 270 -2.96 13.24 -7.25
N GLU A 271 -3.34 12.13 -7.86
CA GLU A 271 -2.66 11.53 -9.02
C GLU A 271 -3.22 11.97 -10.38
N ASN A 272 -3.95 13.08 -10.42
CA ASN A 272 -4.49 13.58 -11.67
C ASN A 272 -3.36 14.06 -12.60
N ILE A 273 -3.36 13.61 -13.85
CA ILE A 273 -2.35 13.96 -14.86
C ILE A 273 -2.65 15.33 -15.49
N GLU A 274 -3.90 15.78 -15.45
CA GLU A 274 -4.31 17.03 -16.08
C GLU A 274 -3.54 18.20 -15.43
N LYS A 275 -2.62 18.79 -16.20
CA LYS A 275 -1.72 19.86 -15.75
C LYS A 275 -2.51 21.17 -15.60
N GLU A 276 -3.27 21.29 -14.53
CA GLU A 276 -3.86 22.57 -14.09
C GLU A 276 -2.95 23.27 -13.06
N GLY A 277 -1.68 23.47 -13.42
CA GLY A 277 -0.70 24.20 -12.59
C GLY A 277 0.45 23.35 -12.03
N PRO A 278 1.16 23.83 -10.99
CA PRO A 278 2.27 23.10 -10.36
C PRO A 278 1.79 21.82 -9.68
N GLU A 279 2.64 20.79 -9.54
CA GLU A 279 2.24 19.49 -8.96
C GLU A 279 1.63 19.58 -7.55
N THR A 280 1.99 20.64 -6.80
CA THR A 280 1.40 20.95 -5.50
C THR A 280 -0.09 21.28 -5.56
N THR A 281 -0.64 21.70 -6.71
CA THR A 281 -2.07 22.04 -6.81
C THR A 281 -2.94 20.81 -6.62
N ASN A 282 -2.54 19.65 -7.14
CA ASN A 282 -3.28 18.41 -6.99
C ASN A 282 -3.31 17.95 -5.54
N PHE A 283 -2.19 18.08 -4.83
CA PHE A 283 -2.10 17.80 -3.40
C PHE A 283 -3.07 18.69 -2.59
N ILE A 284 -3.07 20.00 -2.86
CA ILE A 284 -4.00 20.93 -2.18
C ILE A 284 -5.45 20.65 -2.56
N LYS A 285 -5.76 20.33 -3.82
CA LYS A 285 -7.11 19.93 -4.25
C LYS A 285 -7.59 18.67 -3.53
N ALA A 286 -6.71 17.68 -3.36
CA ALA A 286 -7.03 16.46 -2.61
C ALA A 286 -7.28 16.77 -1.13
N LEU A 287 -6.43 17.60 -0.50
CA LEU A 287 -6.59 18.03 0.89
C LEU A 287 -7.90 18.82 1.10
N ASP A 288 -8.21 19.74 0.18
CA ASP A 288 -9.45 20.53 0.23
C ASP A 288 -10.71 19.65 0.12
N SER A 289 -10.64 18.52 -0.59
CA SER A 289 -11.79 17.63 -0.78
C SER A 289 -12.17 16.86 0.50
N LEU A 290 -11.26 16.77 1.48
CA LEU A 290 -11.55 16.20 2.80
C LEU A 290 -12.37 17.14 3.69
N SER A 291 -12.48 18.41 3.32
CA SER A 291 -13.27 19.40 4.06
C SER A 291 -14.75 19.32 3.68
N ARG A 292 -15.64 19.36 4.69
CA ARG A 292 -17.10 19.31 4.53
C ARG A 292 -17.66 20.38 3.58
N GLY A 293 -17.02 21.55 3.54
CA GLY A 293 -17.45 22.68 2.71
C GLY A 293 -17.20 22.51 1.21
N ASN A 294 -16.50 21.46 0.77
CA ASN A 294 -16.06 21.33 -0.62
C ASN A 294 -16.39 19.96 -1.24
N LEU A 295 -17.66 19.56 -1.13
CA LEU A 295 -18.13 18.29 -1.70
C LEU A 295 -18.02 18.24 -3.22
N ASP A 296 -17.99 19.37 -3.92
CA ASP A 296 -17.85 19.40 -5.38
C ASP A 296 -16.52 18.80 -5.84
N LYS A 297 -15.42 19.13 -5.15
CA LYS A 297 -14.10 18.52 -5.38
C LYS A 297 -14.13 17.02 -5.09
N LEU A 298 -14.80 16.59 -4.03
CA LEU A 298 -14.95 15.17 -3.71
C LEU A 298 -15.69 14.42 -4.82
N HIS A 299 -16.79 14.98 -5.34
CA HIS A 299 -17.53 14.38 -6.46
C HIS A 299 -16.70 14.33 -7.75
N GLN A 300 -15.91 15.36 -8.03
CA GLN A 300 -14.94 15.33 -9.14
C GLN A 300 -13.93 14.19 -8.94
N GLY A 301 -13.41 14.02 -7.72
CA GLY A 301 -12.51 12.92 -7.37
C GLY A 301 -13.15 11.54 -7.57
N LEU A 302 -14.43 11.39 -7.21
CA LEU A 302 -15.17 10.15 -7.44
C LEU A 302 -15.29 9.81 -8.93
N ASP A 303 -15.50 10.79 -9.80
CA ASP A 303 -15.58 10.55 -11.23
C ASP A 303 -14.22 10.20 -11.85
N LEU A 304 -13.14 10.83 -11.37
CA LEU A 304 -11.76 10.44 -11.71
C LEU A 304 -11.45 9.02 -11.23
N ALA A 305 -11.87 8.65 -10.02
CA ALA A 305 -11.68 7.31 -9.47
C ALA A 305 -12.40 6.23 -10.29
N LYS A 306 -13.62 6.51 -10.76
CA LYS A 306 -14.33 5.60 -11.68
C LYS A 306 -13.55 5.41 -12.99
N LYS A 307 -12.96 6.47 -13.55
CA LYS A 307 -12.12 6.40 -14.76
C LYS A 307 -10.87 5.56 -14.50
N GLN A 308 -10.19 5.80 -13.38
CA GLN A 308 -8.99 5.09 -12.99
C GLN A 308 -9.25 3.59 -12.76
N LEU A 309 -10.30 3.23 -12.02
CA LEU A 309 -10.66 1.82 -11.78
C LEU A 309 -11.01 1.07 -13.07
N ARG A 310 -11.71 1.72 -14.01
CA ARG A 310 -11.99 1.14 -15.33
C ARG A 310 -10.72 0.93 -16.15
N ALA A 311 -9.83 1.92 -16.17
CA ALA A 311 -8.53 1.83 -16.87
C ALA A 311 -7.68 0.69 -16.27
N ILE A 312 -7.63 0.56 -14.94
CA ILE A 312 -6.93 -0.54 -14.25
C ILE A 312 -7.46 -1.89 -14.74
N GLN A 313 -8.77 -2.12 -14.71
CA GLN A 313 -9.33 -3.40 -15.13
C GLN A 313 -9.07 -3.71 -16.61
N GLN A 314 -9.15 -2.71 -17.49
CA GLN A 314 -8.85 -2.89 -18.91
C GLN A 314 -7.38 -3.27 -19.14
N THR A 315 -6.46 -2.60 -18.44
CA THR A 315 -5.03 -2.92 -18.49
C THR A 315 -4.75 -4.31 -17.93
N VAL A 316 -5.34 -4.67 -16.78
CA VAL A 316 -5.21 -6.02 -16.20
C VAL A 316 -5.71 -7.08 -17.16
N ALA A 317 -6.88 -6.89 -17.76
CA ALA A 317 -7.43 -7.80 -18.74
C ALA A 317 -6.51 -7.94 -19.96
N SER A 318 -5.97 -6.81 -20.47
CA SER A 318 -5.01 -6.81 -21.57
C SER A 318 -3.76 -7.62 -21.21
N CYS A 319 -3.11 -7.34 -20.08
CA CYS A 319 -1.90 -8.02 -19.62
C CYS A 319 -2.09 -9.54 -19.46
N ILE A 320 -3.23 -9.97 -18.90
CA ILE A 320 -3.52 -11.40 -18.72
C ILE A 320 -3.86 -12.07 -20.05
N CYS A 321 -4.69 -11.46 -20.90
CA CYS A 321 -5.12 -12.06 -22.16
C CYS A 321 -4.00 -12.13 -23.21
N THR A 322 -3.06 -11.17 -23.18
CA THR A 322 -1.88 -11.16 -24.05
C THR A 322 -0.67 -11.88 -23.45
N ASN A 323 -0.83 -12.45 -22.25
CA ASN A 323 0.21 -13.21 -21.53
C ASN A 323 1.52 -12.42 -21.34
N LEU A 324 1.41 -11.13 -20.98
CA LEU A 324 2.55 -10.24 -20.72
C LEU A 324 3.19 -10.47 -19.34
N VAL A 325 2.49 -11.18 -18.44
CA VAL A 325 3.02 -11.52 -17.11
C VAL A 325 3.89 -12.76 -17.23
N ILE A 326 5.21 -12.57 -17.19
CA ILE A 326 6.20 -13.63 -17.42
C ILE A 326 6.95 -13.91 -16.12
N SER A 327 7.14 -15.19 -15.82
CA SER A 327 7.98 -15.63 -14.70
C SER A 327 9.45 -15.57 -15.10
N GLN A 328 10.25 -14.77 -14.39
CA GLN A 328 11.70 -14.65 -14.58
C GLN A 328 12.50 -15.64 -13.72
N GLY A 329 11.82 -16.50 -12.95
CA GLY A 329 12.42 -17.48 -12.05
C GLY A 329 12.04 -17.19 -10.60
N PRO A 330 12.68 -16.20 -9.95
CA PRO A 330 12.38 -15.81 -8.57
C PRO A 330 11.22 -14.81 -8.44
N PHE A 331 10.84 -14.11 -9.52
CA PHE A 331 9.72 -13.16 -9.52
C PHE A 331 8.96 -13.17 -10.86
N LEU A 332 7.75 -12.60 -10.84
CA LEU A 332 6.97 -12.28 -12.03
C LEU A 332 7.35 -10.87 -12.53
N TYR A 333 7.36 -10.68 -13.84
CA TYR A 333 7.67 -9.39 -14.46
C TYR A 333 6.58 -9.01 -15.46
N CYS A 334 6.18 -7.74 -15.43
CA CYS A 334 5.26 -7.15 -16.40
C CYS A 334 5.69 -5.71 -16.71
N SER A 335 5.71 -5.33 -17.98
CA SER A 335 6.00 -3.95 -18.39
C SER A 335 4.91 -3.37 -19.27
N LEU A 336 4.49 -2.15 -18.98
CA LEU A 336 3.63 -1.36 -19.86
C LEU A 336 4.49 -0.68 -20.93
N MET A 337 3.93 -0.55 -22.13
CA MET A 337 4.58 0.15 -23.24
C MET A 337 3.88 1.49 -23.46
N GLU A 338 4.56 2.42 -24.13
CA GLU A 338 3.99 3.75 -24.44
C GLU A 338 2.68 3.67 -25.25
N GLY A 339 2.54 2.64 -26.11
CA GLY A 339 1.32 2.39 -26.87
C GLY A 339 0.16 1.79 -26.07
N THR A 340 0.33 1.49 -24.78
CA THR A 340 -0.75 0.97 -23.94
C THR A 340 -1.79 2.07 -23.68
N PRO A 341 -3.09 1.79 -23.85
CA PRO A 341 -4.13 2.77 -23.55
C PRO A 341 -4.03 3.21 -22.09
N ASP A 342 -4.25 4.50 -21.85
CA ASP A 342 -4.22 5.10 -20.51
C ASP A 342 -2.89 4.95 -19.74
N VAL A 343 -1.78 4.62 -20.40
CA VAL A 343 -0.46 4.43 -19.76
C VAL A 343 -0.04 5.62 -18.90
N LYS A 344 -0.43 6.84 -19.29
CA LYS A 344 -0.14 8.07 -18.54
C LYS A 344 -0.74 8.07 -17.13
N LEU A 345 -1.85 7.34 -16.90
CA LEU A 345 -2.45 7.19 -15.55
C LEU A 345 -1.55 6.36 -14.64
N PHE A 346 -0.75 5.46 -15.23
CA PHE A 346 0.14 4.53 -14.52
C PHE A 346 1.60 5.00 -14.50
N SER A 347 1.88 6.22 -15.00
CA SER A 347 3.20 6.85 -14.88
C SER A 347 3.45 7.44 -13.47
N LYS A 348 2.42 7.44 -12.61
CA LYS A 348 2.54 7.88 -11.22
C LYS A 348 2.58 6.70 -10.23
N PRO A 349 3.27 6.83 -9.07
CA PRO A 349 3.57 5.70 -8.20
C PRO A 349 2.35 5.03 -7.58
N VAL A 350 1.39 5.80 -7.03
CA VAL A 350 0.24 5.21 -6.33
C VAL A 350 -0.64 4.44 -7.31
N SER A 351 -0.87 5.00 -8.49
CA SER A 351 -1.62 4.36 -9.57
C SER A 351 -0.96 3.08 -10.07
N LEU A 352 0.37 3.09 -10.24
CA LEU A 352 1.12 1.91 -10.68
C LEU A 352 1.15 0.82 -9.60
N CYS A 353 1.32 1.21 -8.33
CA CYS A 353 1.23 0.29 -7.19
C CYS A 353 -0.15 -0.38 -7.14
N LEU A 354 -1.23 0.39 -7.25
CA LEU A 354 -2.59 -0.15 -7.24
C LEU A 354 -2.83 -1.10 -8.44
N LEU A 355 -2.38 -0.72 -9.63
CA LEU A 355 -2.44 -1.57 -10.82
C LEU A 355 -1.68 -2.89 -10.64
N SER A 356 -0.44 -2.83 -10.12
CA SER A 356 0.39 -4.02 -9.89
C SER A 356 -0.28 -4.99 -8.91
N LYS A 357 -0.90 -4.48 -7.83
CA LYS A 357 -1.64 -5.30 -6.86
C LYS A 357 -2.88 -5.93 -7.47
N TYR A 358 -3.64 -5.17 -8.27
CA TYR A 358 -4.81 -5.70 -8.98
C TYR A 358 -4.43 -6.76 -10.02
N LEU A 359 -3.32 -6.54 -10.72
CA LEU A 359 -2.77 -7.48 -11.69
C LEU A 359 -2.32 -8.77 -11.00
N LEU A 360 -1.57 -8.68 -9.90
CA LEU A 360 -1.10 -9.85 -9.16
C LEU A 360 -2.26 -10.67 -8.60
N LYS A 361 -3.23 -10.04 -7.93
CA LYS A 361 -4.45 -10.69 -7.42
C LYS A 361 -5.19 -11.44 -8.55
N SER A 362 -5.36 -10.79 -9.69
CA SER A 362 -6.02 -11.37 -10.86
C SER A 362 -5.21 -12.52 -11.49
N PHE A 363 -3.88 -12.37 -11.57
CA PHE A 363 -2.98 -13.36 -12.13
C PHE A 363 -2.93 -14.64 -11.29
N VAL A 364 -2.87 -14.52 -9.96
CA VAL A 364 -2.87 -15.67 -9.03
C VAL A 364 -4.14 -16.51 -9.17
N CYS A 365 -5.30 -15.86 -9.38
CA CYS A 365 -6.56 -16.54 -9.68
C CYS A 365 -6.55 -17.18 -11.08
N SER A 366 -5.88 -16.57 -12.06
CA SER A 366 -5.80 -17.05 -13.45
C SER A 366 -4.90 -18.27 -13.60
N THR A 367 -3.70 -18.23 -13.01
CA THR A 367 -2.64 -19.21 -13.23
C THR A 367 -2.92 -20.57 -12.59
N LYS A 368 -2.58 -21.63 -13.30
CA LYS A 368 -2.61 -23.01 -12.80
C LYS A 368 -1.30 -23.42 -12.11
N ASN A 369 -0.21 -22.68 -12.35
CA ASN A 369 1.10 -23.03 -11.82
C ASN A 369 1.19 -22.63 -10.33
N LYS A 370 1.34 -23.63 -9.46
CA LYS A 370 1.43 -23.41 -8.00
C LYS A 370 2.62 -22.55 -7.59
N ARG A 371 3.77 -22.67 -8.27
CA ARG A 371 4.96 -21.84 -7.99
C ARG A 371 4.67 -20.37 -8.28
N CYS A 372 4.13 -20.08 -9.46
CA CYS A 372 3.82 -18.69 -9.87
C CYS A 372 2.79 -17.99 -8.98
N LYS A 373 2.01 -18.73 -8.18
CA LYS A 373 1.08 -18.12 -7.20
C LYS A 373 1.79 -17.52 -6.00
N LEU A 374 2.99 -17.99 -5.69
CA LEU A 374 3.77 -17.58 -4.53
C LEU A 374 4.88 -16.59 -4.91
N LEU A 375 4.98 -16.22 -6.18
CA LEU A 375 6.01 -15.30 -6.65
C LEU A 375 5.56 -13.85 -6.46
N PRO A 376 6.49 -12.96 -6.10
CA PRO A 376 6.25 -11.52 -6.13
C PRO A 376 6.13 -11.00 -7.56
N LEU A 377 5.70 -9.74 -7.72
CA LEU A 377 5.59 -9.09 -9.03
C LEU A 377 6.43 -7.81 -9.06
N ILE A 378 7.18 -7.65 -10.15
CA ILE A 378 7.81 -6.40 -10.55
C ILE A 378 7.04 -5.84 -11.74
N MET A 379 6.61 -4.60 -11.63
CA MET A 379 5.92 -3.89 -12.69
C MET A 379 6.69 -2.65 -13.11
N ALA A 380 6.84 -2.45 -14.42
CA ALA A 380 7.49 -1.26 -14.98
C ALA A 380 6.53 -0.49 -15.89
N ALA A 381 6.58 0.85 -15.84
CA ALA A 381 5.85 1.73 -16.73
C ALA A 381 6.73 2.90 -17.22
N PRO A 382 6.47 3.44 -18.42
CA PRO A 382 7.16 4.65 -18.89
C PRO A 382 6.81 5.85 -17.99
N MET A 383 7.82 6.59 -17.55
CA MET A 383 7.65 7.81 -16.76
C MET A 383 7.83 9.04 -17.64
N ASP A 384 9.03 9.22 -18.19
CA ASP A 384 9.35 10.29 -19.13
C ASP A 384 10.05 9.71 -20.37
N VAL A 385 9.40 9.89 -21.53
CA VAL A 385 9.89 9.40 -22.82
C VAL A 385 11.09 10.23 -23.29
N GLU A 386 11.11 11.53 -23.01
CA GLU A 386 12.20 12.42 -23.45
C GLU A 386 13.49 12.12 -22.70
N GLN A 387 13.39 11.83 -21.40
CA GLN A 387 14.53 11.46 -20.58
C GLN A 387 14.87 9.97 -20.62
N GLY A 388 14.04 9.14 -21.25
CA GLY A 388 14.22 7.69 -21.30
C GLY A 388 14.21 7.06 -19.91
N THR A 389 13.29 7.47 -19.03
CA THR A 389 13.13 6.94 -17.67
C THR A 389 11.87 6.08 -17.56
N VAL A 390 12.00 5.00 -16.79
CA VAL A 390 10.89 4.12 -16.41
C VAL A 390 10.74 4.12 -14.89
N ILE A 391 9.50 4.09 -14.44
CA ILE A 391 9.17 3.82 -13.03
C ILE A 391 9.01 2.31 -12.87
N MET A 392 9.59 1.76 -11.81
CA MET A 392 9.52 0.35 -11.48
C MET A 392 9.05 0.15 -10.04
N VAL A 393 8.10 -0.76 -9.84
CA VAL A 393 7.52 -1.08 -8.54
C VAL A 393 7.68 -2.57 -8.28
N GLY A 394 8.22 -2.92 -7.13
CA GLY A 394 8.24 -4.29 -6.62
C GLY A 394 7.18 -4.50 -5.55
N ILE A 395 6.30 -5.48 -5.72
CA ILE A 395 5.29 -5.86 -4.72
C ILE A 395 5.48 -7.29 -4.23
N PRO A 396 5.25 -7.56 -2.94
CA PRO A 396 5.42 -8.89 -2.37
C PRO A 396 4.38 -9.88 -2.92
N PRO A 397 4.56 -11.20 -2.69
CA PRO A 397 3.61 -12.22 -3.11
C PRO A 397 2.22 -12.00 -2.48
N GLU A 398 1.17 -12.21 -3.28
CA GLU A 398 -0.21 -12.11 -2.79
C GLU A 398 -0.60 -13.42 -2.09
N THR A 399 -0.72 -13.38 -0.76
CA THR A 399 -1.23 -14.48 0.06
C THR A 399 -2.19 -13.96 1.14
N GLU A 400 -3.17 -14.77 1.52
CA GLU A 400 -4.14 -14.42 2.58
C GLU A 400 -3.46 -14.23 3.94
N SER A 401 -2.37 -14.96 4.20
CA SER A 401 -1.54 -14.84 5.40
C SER A 401 -0.33 -13.92 5.21
N SER A 402 -0.35 -13.05 4.19
CA SER A 402 0.77 -12.13 3.93
C SER A 402 0.95 -11.17 5.11
N ASP A 403 2.17 -11.11 5.61
CA ASP A 403 2.66 -10.11 6.57
C ASP A 403 2.82 -8.71 5.95
N LYS A 404 2.57 -8.59 4.64
CA LYS A 404 2.69 -7.34 3.85
C LYS A 404 4.09 -6.72 3.89
N LYS A 405 5.12 -7.48 4.27
CA LYS A 405 6.53 -7.07 4.26
C LYS A 405 7.09 -7.11 2.83
N ASN A 406 7.87 -6.12 2.45
CA ASN A 406 8.40 -5.97 1.10
C ASN A 406 9.93 -5.90 1.10
N PHE A 407 10.59 -6.84 0.41
CA PHE A 407 12.05 -6.89 0.34
C PHE A 407 12.65 -6.18 -0.88
N PHE A 408 11.82 -5.64 -1.78
CA PHE A 408 12.33 -5.09 -3.04
C PHE A 408 13.17 -3.82 -2.87
N GLY A 409 12.99 -3.05 -1.80
CA GLY A 409 13.80 -1.85 -1.56
C GLY A 409 15.30 -2.15 -1.56
N ARG A 410 15.75 -3.01 -0.65
CA ARG A 410 17.16 -3.44 -0.58
C ARG A 410 17.59 -4.30 -1.75
N ALA A 411 16.69 -5.12 -2.30
CA ALA A 411 17.02 -5.92 -3.48
C ALA A 411 17.33 -5.04 -4.70
N PHE A 412 16.58 -3.95 -4.90
CA PHE A 412 16.82 -2.98 -5.95
C PHE A 412 18.11 -2.19 -5.74
N GLU A 413 18.39 -1.76 -4.51
CA GLU A 413 19.64 -1.08 -4.17
C GLU A 413 20.87 -1.96 -4.50
N LYS A 414 20.89 -3.21 -4.03
CA LYS A 414 21.99 -4.15 -4.33
C LYS A 414 22.13 -4.46 -5.83
N ALA A 415 21.00 -4.58 -6.55
CA ALA A 415 21.02 -4.79 -7.99
C ALA A 415 21.55 -3.56 -8.74
N ALA A 416 21.24 -2.35 -8.26
CA ALA A 416 21.76 -1.11 -8.83
C ALA A 416 23.28 -0.98 -8.61
N ASP A 417 23.76 -1.24 -7.39
CA ASP A 417 25.18 -1.15 -7.02
C ASP A 417 26.04 -2.16 -7.80
N SER A 418 25.58 -3.41 -7.90
CA SER A 418 26.32 -4.46 -8.63
C SER A 418 26.47 -4.20 -10.13
N THR A 419 25.55 -3.43 -10.72
CA THR A 419 25.50 -3.16 -12.17
C THR A 419 25.87 -1.72 -12.53
N ASN A 420 26.19 -0.89 -11.54
CA ASN A 420 26.31 0.56 -11.68
C ASN A 420 25.15 1.14 -12.53
N SER A 421 23.93 0.71 -12.22
CA SER A 421 22.73 1.16 -12.94
C SER A 421 22.28 2.53 -12.43
N ARG A 422 21.87 3.41 -13.34
CA ARG A 422 21.36 4.73 -13.01
C ARG A 422 19.94 4.61 -12.46
N THR A 423 19.85 4.47 -11.15
CA THR A 423 18.59 4.41 -10.39
C THR A 423 18.45 5.63 -9.48
N LEU A 424 17.21 6.04 -9.24
CA LEU A 424 16.88 7.04 -8.23
C LEU A 424 15.82 6.49 -7.28
N HIS A 425 16.11 6.54 -5.99
CA HIS A 425 15.17 6.27 -4.91
C HIS A 425 14.56 7.58 -4.41
N ASN A 426 13.75 8.22 -5.26
CA ASN A 426 13.11 9.51 -4.94
C ASN A 426 11.82 9.37 -4.12
N HIS A 427 11.30 8.16 -3.99
CA HIS A 427 10.07 7.88 -3.26
C HIS A 427 10.36 7.52 -1.80
N PHE A 428 9.38 7.76 -0.92
CA PHE A 428 9.48 7.37 0.49
C PHE A 428 9.48 5.85 0.67
N ASP A 429 8.89 5.10 -0.27
CA ASP A 429 8.93 3.64 -0.30
C ASP A 429 10.07 3.20 -1.24
N MET A 430 11.11 2.51 -0.74
CA MET A 430 12.29 2.16 -1.56
C MET A 430 12.00 1.08 -2.59
N SER A 431 10.91 0.33 -2.41
CA SER A 431 10.35 -0.59 -3.40
C SER A 431 9.83 0.07 -4.69
N ILE A 432 9.92 1.40 -4.80
CA ILE A 432 9.60 2.18 -6.00
C ILE A 432 10.85 2.93 -6.45
N ILE A 433 11.30 2.67 -7.67
CA ILE A 433 12.52 3.27 -8.24
C ILE A 433 12.25 3.89 -9.61
N GLU A 434 13.01 4.93 -9.92
CA GLU A 434 13.17 5.43 -11.29
C GLU A 434 14.44 4.83 -11.89
N LEU A 435 14.35 4.28 -13.09
CA LEU A 435 15.45 3.59 -13.77
C LEU A 435 15.59 4.10 -15.20
N LYS A 436 16.83 4.25 -15.70
CA LYS A 436 17.06 4.52 -17.13
C LYS A 436 16.73 3.29 -17.98
N THR A 437 15.99 3.50 -19.07
CA THR A 437 15.54 2.41 -19.97
C THR A 437 16.69 1.56 -20.50
N GLU A 438 17.86 2.16 -20.74
CA GLU A 438 19.09 1.49 -21.20
C GLU A 438 19.64 0.48 -20.19
N ASP A 439 19.52 0.79 -18.90
CA ASP A 439 20.10 -0.01 -17.82
C ASP A 439 19.16 -1.15 -17.37
N ARG A 440 17.93 -1.18 -17.89
CA ARG A 440 16.87 -2.11 -17.47
C ARG A 440 17.25 -3.59 -17.62
N SER A 441 17.90 -3.97 -18.73
CA SER A 441 18.24 -5.39 -18.96
C SER A 441 19.24 -5.89 -17.93
N LYS A 442 20.39 -5.20 -17.81
CA LYS A 442 21.44 -5.58 -16.85
C LYS A 442 20.95 -5.55 -15.41
N PHE A 443 20.08 -4.59 -15.06
CA PHE A 443 19.49 -4.49 -13.73
C PHE A 443 18.61 -5.71 -13.41
N LEU A 444 17.73 -6.10 -14.34
CA LEU A 444 16.87 -7.28 -14.14
C LEU A 444 17.68 -8.57 -14.07
N ASP A 445 18.73 -8.72 -14.87
CA ASP A 445 19.59 -9.91 -14.85
C ASP A 445 20.34 -10.05 -13.50
N ALA A 446 20.84 -8.94 -12.96
CA ALA A 446 21.44 -8.91 -11.63
C ALA A 446 20.42 -9.20 -10.53
N LEU A 447 19.21 -8.66 -10.64
CA LEU A 447 18.15 -8.93 -9.68
C LEU A 447 17.68 -10.39 -9.71
N ILE A 448 17.61 -11.01 -10.89
CA ILE A 448 17.34 -12.45 -11.02
C ILE A 448 18.44 -13.24 -10.32
N SER A 449 19.71 -12.89 -10.53
CA SER A 449 20.85 -13.56 -9.90
C SER A 449 20.88 -13.38 -8.38
N LEU A 450 20.39 -12.25 -7.87
CA LEU A 450 20.34 -11.94 -6.44
C LEU A 450 19.23 -12.71 -5.71
N LEU A 451 18.09 -12.96 -6.39
CA LEU A 451 16.89 -13.55 -5.78
C LEU A 451 16.68 -15.03 -6.12
N SER A 452 17.48 -15.60 -7.04
CA SER A 452 17.47 -17.03 -7.38
C SER A 452 18.29 -17.83 -6.38
#